data_AF-A0A061AQI4-F1
#
_entry.id   AF-A0A061AQI4-F1
#
_cell.length_a   1.000
_cell.length_b   1.000
_cell.length_c   1.000
_cell.angle_alpha   90.00
_cell.angle_beta   90.00
_cell.angle_gamma   90.00
#
_symmetry.space_group_name_H-M   'P 1'
#
loop_
_entity.id
_entity.type
_entity.pdbx_description
1 polymer ?
#
loop_
_entity_poly.entity_id
_entity_poly.type
_entity_poly.pdbx_seq_one_letter_code
_entity_poly.pdbx_strand_id
1 'polypeptide(L)'
;MLGSKRAMSSIHNKIVPTRVLKSLKPEPLVPSISEAIKLIEGENETEKEAKFNYPRILESGAYQFTRPTKRNKYIYLMSSPRALEELGIKEDEEYKRLVTGEDVYYNEEKGVFPYAQAYAGFQFGHFAGQLGDGRVVNLFDIETPDGGRSEIQLKGAGKTAFSRFADGKAVIRSSIREFVICEALNGVGIPSSRALSISVLPGTLAQRAYAEKCAVISRFSPSWFRLGTFDLYRARKDRQGLRDLCDYLINGKIVGELPEFVAGKYKPDRYAHITDRDDPDEIHHEDPVPEDKLVEITDSTRYEQLYRAIVRLNARTVAYWQVYGFCNGVLNTDNTSVIGLSIDFGPFSFMDKFDPQYTPNDEDHENRYSYENQPSVVWWNLTRLAEAMVELLGAGPELIDDQFFLEKGVKDDQGDRVLGRAESIIKLASHEYKEVFMDNYNALMGQRLGLKTVLEGDNDLYAGLLDVLIRSKVDYNQFFVKLQESDLEDHTIFMSKEVAETYLNPADKIDREVNDELRERIEKWIKLYKERLAKESITPEERKEIASKVNPQFIPRNWMLDEVIREVEDSRGEEFDTLMKITKMSSYPYDPSKWGDDLKELEEKWLANEVSEEKFMTQCSCSS
;
A
#
# COMPACT_ATOMS: atom_id res chain seq x y z
N MET A 1 -5.43 -21.81 -14.82
CA MET A 1 -4.90 -22.20 -16.14
C MET A 1 -3.40 -21.91 -16.16
N LEU A 2 -2.57 -22.95 -16.29
CA LEU A 2 -1.12 -22.82 -16.43
C LEU A 2 -0.82 -22.25 -17.83
N GLY A 3 -0.55 -20.95 -17.89
CA GLY A 3 -0.24 -20.23 -19.12
C GLY A 3 1.09 -20.69 -19.70
N SER A 4 1.20 -20.62 -21.04
CA SER A 4 2.46 -20.79 -21.76
C SER A 4 3.59 -20.02 -21.06
N LYS A 5 4.76 -20.64 -20.86
CA LYS A 5 5.97 -19.92 -20.40
C LYS A 5 6.15 -18.67 -21.28
N ARG A 6 5.83 -17.49 -20.73
CA ARG A 6 6.00 -16.22 -21.44
C ARG A 6 7.50 -16.06 -21.72
N ALA A 7 7.86 -15.71 -22.96
CA ALA A 7 9.25 -15.55 -23.33
C ALA A 7 9.85 -14.37 -22.54
N MET A 8 10.86 -14.65 -21.72
CA MET A 8 11.61 -13.62 -21.00
C MET A 8 12.59 -12.91 -21.94
N SER A 9 12.73 -11.59 -21.82
CA SER A 9 13.65 -10.77 -22.63
C SER A 9 14.63 -9.98 -21.76
N SER A 10 15.76 -9.55 -22.34
CA SER A 10 16.63 -8.55 -21.67
C SER A 10 15.81 -7.30 -21.33
N ILE A 11 16.12 -6.69 -20.19
CA ILE A 11 15.44 -5.49 -19.70
C ILE A 11 15.48 -4.36 -20.73
N HIS A 12 16.58 -4.19 -21.47
CA HIS A 12 16.73 -3.13 -22.48
C HIS A 12 15.69 -3.18 -23.60
N ASN A 13 15.29 -4.38 -23.99
CA ASN A 13 14.27 -4.57 -25.02
C ASN A 13 12.87 -4.23 -24.53
N LYS A 14 12.68 -4.12 -23.21
CA LYS A 14 11.41 -3.76 -22.58
C LYS A 14 11.32 -2.28 -22.24
N ILE A 15 12.44 -1.55 -22.21
CA ILE A 15 12.45 -0.12 -21.89
C ILE A 15 11.71 0.67 -22.98
N VAL A 16 10.69 1.40 -22.56
CA VAL A 16 9.82 2.23 -23.40
C VAL A 16 9.93 3.71 -22.97
N PRO A 17 9.43 4.65 -23.79
CA PRO A 17 9.42 6.06 -23.40
C PRO A 17 8.73 6.30 -22.06
N THR A 18 9.41 7.03 -21.17
CA THR A 18 8.92 7.33 -19.82
C THR A 18 7.72 8.27 -19.89
N ARG A 19 6.54 7.82 -19.45
CA ARG A 19 5.30 8.58 -19.61
C ARG A 19 5.31 9.92 -18.89
N VAL A 20 5.93 9.98 -17.70
CA VAL A 20 6.05 11.20 -16.89
C VAL A 20 6.83 12.27 -17.66
N LEU A 21 7.99 11.91 -18.22
CA LEU A 21 8.85 12.86 -18.95
C LEU A 21 8.20 13.41 -20.22
N LYS A 22 7.28 12.65 -20.82
CA LYS A 22 6.55 13.06 -22.01
C LYS A 22 5.40 14.04 -21.70
N SER A 23 4.83 13.96 -20.51
CA SER A 23 3.53 14.56 -20.22
C SER A 23 3.58 15.67 -19.18
N LEU A 24 4.56 15.64 -18.27
CA LEU A 24 4.72 16.60 -17.20
C LEU A 24 6.04 17.35 -17.37
N LYS A 25 6.09 18.57 -16.82
CA LYS A 25 7.28 19.43 -16.95
C LYS A 25 8.28 19.17 -15.81
N PRO A 26 9.59 19.12 -16.12
CA PRO A 26 10.62 19.12 -15.09
C PRO A 26 10.68 20.48 -14.39
N GLU A 27 11.45 20.56 -13.31
CA GLU A 27 11.93 21.84 -12.78
C GLU A 27 12.71 22.65 -13.84
N PRO A 28 12.83 23.98 -13.68
CA PRO A 28 13.54 24.82 -14.66
C PRO A 28 15.06 24.64 -14.68
N LEU A 29 15.68 24.13 -13.60
CA LEU A 29 17.14 24.07 -13.47
C LEU A 29 17.80 23.11 -14.48
N VAL A 30 17.15 21.98 -14.74
CA VAL A 30 17.52 21.03 -15.80
C VAL A 30 16.26 20.80 -16.64
N PRO A 31 16.01 21.63 -17.66
CA PRO A 31 14.68 21.75 -18.26
C PRO A 31 14.36 20.68 -19.31
N SER A 32 15.32 19.83 -19.70
CA SER A 32 15.12 18.82 -20.74
C SER A 32 16.06 17.63 -20.58
N ILE A 33 15.72 16.52 -21.25
CA ILE A 33 16.58 15.33 -21.35
C ILE A 33 17.92 15.68 -22.00
N SER A 34 17.93 16.53 -23.04
CA SER A 34 19.15 16.97 -23.71
C SER A 34 20.14 17.64 -22.74
N GLU A 35 19.64 18.56 -21.90
CA GLU A 35 20.46 19.23 -20.89
C GLU A 35 20.92 18.27 -19.78
N ALA A 36 20.07 17.31 -19.40
CA ALA A 36 20.42 16.28 -18.44
C ALA A 36 21.53 15.34 -18.97
N ILE A 37 21.48 14.97 -20.25
CA ILE A 37 22.50 14.16 -20.91
C ILE A 37 23.83 14.92 -21.02
N LYS A 38 23.81 16.17 -21.48
CA LYS A 38 25.02 17.02 -21.49
C LYS A 38 25.67 17.10 -20.12
N LEU A 39 24.85 17.21 -19.08
CA LEU A 39 25.34 17.26 -17.70
C LEU A 39 25.92 15.93 -17.23
N ILE A 40 25.26 14.79 -17.48
CA ILE A 40 25.74 13.48 -17.00
C ILE A 40 27.01 13.03 -17.71
N GLU A 41 27.16 13.36 -19.00
CA GLU A 41 28.31 13.05 -19.85
C GLU A 41 29.49 14.02 -19.66
N GLY A 42 29.25 15.23 -19.12
CA GLY A 42 30.32 16.20 -18.83
C GLY A 42 31.32 15.70 -17.78
N GLU A 43 32.47 16.36 -17.63
CA GLU A 43 33.51 15.93 -16.67
C GLU A 43 33.38 16.57 -15.27
N ASN A 44 32.55 17.61 -15.13
CA ASN A 44 32.43 18.39 -13.90
C ASN A 44 31.51 17.71 -12.86
N GLU A 45 32.07 16.83 -12.03
CA GLU A 45 31.30 16.12 -10.99
C GLU A 45 30.66 17.06 -9.95
N THR A 46 31.28 18.20 -9.62
CA THR A 46 30.69 19.18 -8.68
C THR A 46 29.41 19.79 -9.25
N GLU A 47 29.40 20.11 -10.53
CA GLU A 47 28.20 20.62 -11.21
C GLU A 47 27.11 19.55 -11.31
N LYS A 48 27.47 18.30 -11.61
CA LYS A 48 26.53 17.17 -11.60
C LYS A 48 25.88 17.00 -10.23
N GLU A 49 26.68 16.99 -9.16
CA GLU A 49 26.17 16.83 -7.81
C GLU A 49 25.25 17.99 -7.42
N ALA A 50 25.64 19.23 -7.72
CA ALA A 50 24.84 20.42 -7.46
C ALA A 50 23.48 20.38 -8.17
N LYS A 51 23.42 19.90 -9.41
CA LYS A 51 22.18 19.87 -10.21
C LYS A 51 21.36 18.60 -10.00
N PHE A 52 21.97 17.44 -9.79
CA PHE A 52 21.26 16.16 -9.65
C PHE A 52 20.99 15.74 -8.21
N ASN A 53 21.90 15.98 -7.28
CA ASN A 53 21.92 15.32 -5.97
C ASN A 53 21.96 16.30 -4.78
N TYR A 54 21.80 17.61 -5.03
CA TYR A 54 21.74 18.63 -3.99
C TYR A 54 20.30 18.96 -3.56
N PRO A 55 19.95 18.83 -2.25
CA PRO A 55 18.62 19.11 -1.75
C PRO A 55 18.16 20.56 -1.95
N ARG A 56 16.92 20.77 -2.40
CA ARG A 56 16.32 22.09 -2.65
C ARG A 56 14.78 22.04 -2.70
N ILE A 57 14.16 23.19 -2.52
CA ILE A 57 12.74 23.38 -2.82
C ILE A 57 12.59 23.73 -4.30
N LEU A 58 11.62 23.10 -4.97
CA LEU A 58 11.34 23.36 -6.38
C LEU A 58 10.32 24.49 -6.46
N GLU A 59 10.61 25.50 -7.28
CA GLU A 59 9.67 26.60 -7.56
C GLU A 59 8.49 26.14 -8.44
N SER A 60 8.76 25.23 -9.37
CA SER A 60 7.78 24.64 -10.29
C SER A 60 8.26 23.28 -10.80
N GLY A 61 7.42 22.60 -11.57
CA GLY A 61 7.72 21.30 -12.14
C GLY A 61 7.28 20.13 -11.27
N ALA A 62 6.98 19.00 -11.93
CA ALA A 62 6.51 17.77 -11.32
C ALA A 62 7.66 16.88 -10.82
N TYR A 63 8.85 17.06 -11.38
CA TYR A 63 10.01 16.23 -11.09
C TYR A 63 11.31 16.96 -11.38
N GLN A 64 12.39 16.34 -10.94
CA GLN A 64 13.77 16.75 -11.15
C GLN A 64 14.50 15.63 -11.89
N PHE A 65 15.20 15.91 -13.00
CA PHE A 65 16.13 14.93 -13.56
C PHE A 65 17.23 14.67 -12.52
N THR A 66 17.62 13.40 -12.35
CA THR A 66 18.64 13.01 -11.37
C THR A 66 19.40 11.77 -11.85
N ARG A 67 20.27 11.21 -11.01
CA ARG A 67 20.93 9.93 -11.24
C ARG A 67 21.19 9.20 -9.91
N PRO A 68 21.23 7.86 -9.92
CA PRO A 68 21.78 7.10 -8.80
C PRO A 68 23.21 7.56 -8.47
N THR A 69 23.53 7.63 -7.17
CA THR A 69 24.90 7.88 -6.69
C THR A 69 25.72 6.61 -6.83
N LYS A 70 26.79 6.66 -7.62
CA LYS A 70 27.71 5.54 -7.82
C LYS A 70 28.33 5.08 -6.49
N ARG A 71 28.41 3.76 -6.30
CA ARG A 71 28.99 3.12 -5.10
C ARG A 71 30.25 2.34 -5.47
N ASN A 72 31.10 2.10 -4.46
CA ASN A 72 32.36 1.38 -4.66
C ASN A 72 32.18 -0.12 -4.89
N LYS A 73 31.11 -0.70 -4.34
CA LYS A 73 30.81 -2.14 -4.43
C LYS A 73 29.30 -2.36 -4.31
N TYR A 74 28.80 -3.24 -5.17
CA TYR A 74 27.44 -3.74 -5.17
C TYR A 74 27.49 -5.25 -4.98
N ILE A 75 26.65 -5.79 -4.09
CA ILE A 75 26.41 -7.23 -4.01
C ILE A 75 24.93 -7.42 -4.27
N TYR A 76 24.64 -7.95 -5.45
CA TYR A 76 23.29 -8.38 -5.81
C TYR A 76 22.94 -9.64 -5.03
N LEU A 77 21.84 -9.62 -4.29
CA LEU A 77 21.37 -10.79 -3.52
C LEU A 77 20.44 -11.64 -4.38
N MET A 78 19.27 -11.10 -4.72
CA MET A 78 18.25 -11.82 -5.47
C MET A 78 17.22 -10.89 -6.12
N SER A 79 16.43 -11.45 -7.04
CA SER A 79 15.17 -10.90 -7.53
C SER A 79 14.00 -11.76 -7.10
N SER A 80 12.81 -11.16 -7.00
CA SER A 80 11.58 -11.94 -6.85
C SER A 80 11.32 -12.73 -8.14
N PRO A 81 11.24 -14.07 -8.10
CA PRO A 81 10.93 -14.86 -9.29
C PRO A 81 9.56 -14.50 -9.90
N ARG A 82 8.58 -14.16 -9.04
CA ARG A 82 7.24 -13.75 -9.47
C ARG A 82 7.25 -12.37 -10.12
N ALA A 83 8.07 -11.45 -9.63
CA ALA A 83 8.28 -10.14 -10.27
C ALA A 83 8.92 -10.28 -11.66
N LEU A 84 9.96 -11.12 -11.79
CA LEU A 84 10.61 -11.39 -13.08
C LEU A 84 9.62 -12.00 -14.09
N GLU A 85 8.81 -12.96 -13.66
CA GLU A 85 7.77 -13.57 -14.49
C GLU A 85 6.70 -12.56 -14.90
N GLU A 86 6.22 -11.74 -13.96
CA GLU A 86 5.23 -10.70 -14.20
C GLU A 86 5.70 -9.68 -15.22
N LEU A 87 6.96 -9.25 -15.13
CA LEU A 87 7.55 -8.29 -16.05
C LEU A 87 8.05 -8.94 -17.35
N GLY A 88 8.18 -10.26 -17.39
CA GLY A 88 8.78 -11.01 -18.50
C GLY A 88 10.25 -10.66 -18.71
N ILE A 89 10.99 -10.43 -17.63
CA ILE A 89 12.40 -10.02 -17.66
C ILE A 89 13.29 -11.24 -17.43
N LYS A 90 14.34 -11.34 -18.25
CA LYS A 90 15.43 -12.28 -18.04
C LYS A 90 16.47 -11.65 -17.11
N GLU A 91 16.86 -12.38 -16.07
CA GLU A 91 17.96 -12.00 -15.20
C GLU A 91 19.31 -12.27 -15.89
N ASP A 92 20.00 -11.20 -16.31
CA ASP A 92 21.36 -11.22 -16.84
C ASP A 92 22.23 -10.13 -16.17
N GLU A 93 23.52 -10.06 -16.50
CA GLU A 93 24.45 -9.12 -15.84
C GLU A 93 24.11 -7.65 -16.10
N GLU A 94 23.52 -7.36 -17.25
CA GLU A 94 23.09 -6.01 -17.60
C GLU A 94 21.86 -5.60 -16.78
N TYR A 95 20.89 -6.50 -16.64
CA TYR A 95 19.78 -6.35 -15.72
C TYR A 95 20.28 -6.05 -14.30
N LYS A 96 21.20 -6.86 -13.76
CA LYS A 96 21.71 -6.69 -12.39
C LYS A 96 22.31 -5.30 -12.18
N ARG A 97 23.15 -4.82 -13.11
CA ARG A 97 23.78 -3.49 -12.99
C ARG A 97 22.76 -2.34 -13.05
N LEU A 98 21.68 -2.48 -13.82
CA LEU A 98 20.62 -1.46 -13.85
C LEU A 98 19.78 -1.46 -12.57
N VAL A 99 19.36 -2.63 -12.09
CA VAL A 99 18.48 -2.72 -10.90
C VAL A 99 19.22 -2.52 -9.57
N THR A 100 20.56 -2.49 -9.59
CA THR A 100 21.38 -2.06 -8.45
C THR A 100 21.71 -0.57 -8.49
N GLY A 101 21.52 0.09 -9.64
CA GLY A 101 22.01 1.45 -9.88
C GLY A 101 23.53 1.54 -10.04
N GLU A 102 24.20 0.45 -10.43
CA GLU A 102 25.60 0.43 -10.84
C GLU A 102 25.77 1.08 -12.21
N ASP A 103 24.85 0.78 -13.13
CA ASP A 103 24.72 1.42 -14.44
C ASP A 103 23.46 2.28 -14.50
N VAL A 104 23.47 3.26 -15.39
CA VAL A 104 22.35 4.17 -15.63
C VAL A 104 22.00 4.15 -17.10
N TYR A 105 20.76 3.80 -17.42
CA TYR A 105 20.25 3.87 -18.79
C TYR A 105 19.56 5.21 -19.05
N TYR A 106 19.94 5.87 -20.14
CA TYR A 106 19.26 7.05 -20.68
C TYR A 106 19.33 7.04 -22.20
N ASN A 107 18.32 7.64 -22.84
CA ASN A 107 18.23 7.75 -24.29
C ASN A 107 17.30 8.92 -24.66
N GLU A 108 17.86 9.95 -25.32
CA GLU A 108 17.12 11.15 -25.71
C GLU A 108 15.98 10.86 -26.68
N GLU A 109 16.26 10.09 -27.74
CA GLU A 109 15.30 9.76 -28.79
C GLU A 109 14.11 8.95 -28.28
N LYS A 110 14.36 8.06 -27.32
CA LYS A 110 13.31 7.29 -26.63
C LYS A 110 12.64 8.09 -25.52
N GLY A 111 13.13 9.26 -25.14
CA GLY A 111 12.58 10.04 -24.03
C GLY A 111 12.75 9.35 -22.67
N VAL A 112 13.94 8.79 -22.41
CA VAL A 112 14.28 8.07 -21.19
C VAL A 112 15.44 8.75 -20.48
N PHE A 113 15.24 9.15 -19.21
CA PHE A 113 16.30 9.63 -18.32
C PHE A 113 15.84 9.45 -16.86
N PRO A 114 16.73 9.13 -15.90
CA PRO A 114 16.30 8.99 -14.52
C PRO A 114 15.82 10.30 -13.88
N TYR A 115 14.84 10.20 -12.98
CA TYR A 115 14.23 11.37 -12.36
C TYR A 115 13.74 11.08 -10.95
N ALA A 116 13.51 12.15 -10.18
CA ALA A 116 12.92 12.10 -8.85
C ALA A 116 11.65 12.96 -8.84
N GLN A 117 10.53 12.42 -8.36
CA GLN A 117 9.25 13.11 -8.32
C GLN A 117 9.18 14.09 -7.15
N ALA A 118 8.57 15.24 -7.41
CA ALA A 118 8.20 16.21 -6.38
C ALA A 118 6.78 15.91 -5.87
N TYR A 119 6.61 15.88 -4.56
CA TYR A 119 5.30 15.86 -3.90
C TYR A 119 5.38 16.60 -2.57
N ALA A 120 4.24 16.84 -1.95
CA ALA A 120 4.09 17.33 -0.59
C ALA A 120 3.29 16.29 0.21
N GLY A 121 2.83 16.63 1.41
CA GLY A 121 1.88 15.77 2.10
C GLY A 121 1.49 16.28 3.48
N PHE A 122 0.42 15.71 4.02
CA PHE A 122 0.03 15.82 5.41
C PHE A 122 0.61 14.63 6.17
N GLN A 123 1.49 14.92 7.13
CA GLN A 123 2.11 13.95 8.02
C GLN A 123 1.45 14.04 9.39
N PHE A 124 0.88 12.93 9.87
CA PHE A 124 0.10 12.89 11.12
C PHE A 124 -0.96 14.00 11.21
N GLY A 125 -1.64 14.28 10.08
CA GLY A 125 -2.67 15.33 10.01
C GLY A 125 -2.15 16.75 9.78
N HIS A 126 -0.84 16.99 9.83
CA HIS A 126 -0.24 18.32 9.64
C HIS A 126 0.46 18.45 8.30
N PHE A 127 0.25 19.57 7.59
CA PHE A 127 0.90 19.82 6.31
C PHE A 127 2.43 19.99 6.48
N ALA A 128 3.21 19.14 5.82
CA ALA A 128 4.67 19.06 5.97
C ALA A 128 5.46 19.89 4.93
N GLY A 129 4.77 20.61 4.04
CA GLY A 129 5.40 21.32 2.93
C GLY A 129 5.95 20.36 1.85
N GLN A 130 6.95 20.81 1.09
CA GLN A 130 7.52 19.99 0.02
C GLN A 130 8.32 18.81 0.59
N LEU A 131 7.97 17.63 0.10
CA LEU A 131 8.67 16.36 0.27
C LEU A 131 9.29 15.96 -1.08
N GLY A 132 8.96 14.78 -1.60
CA GLY A 132 9.48 14.25 -2.86
C GLY A 132 10.33 13.00 -2.65
N ASP A 133 10.79 12.44 -3.77
CA ASP A 133 11.63 11.24 -3.85
C ASP A 133 13.02 11.48 -3.24
N GLY A 134 13.11 11.59 -1.91
CA GLY A 134 14.32 12.02 -1.20
C GLY A 134 15.43 10.98 -1.11
N ARG A 135 15.12 9.73 -1.45
CA ARG A 135 16.09 8.61 -1.55
C ARG A 135 15.69 7.64 -2.65
N VAL A 136 14.85 8.11 -3.57
CA VAL A 136 14.25 7.32 -4.64
C VAL A 136 14.69 7.92 -5.96
N VAL A 137 15.02 7.06 -6.92
CA VAL A 137 15.31 7.46 -8.29
C VAL A 137 14.46 6.58 -9.21
N ASN A 138 13.57 7.20 -9.97
CA ASN A 138 12.85 6.57 -11.06
C ASN A 138 13.82 6.39 -12.21
N LEU A 139 13.97 5.17 -12.72
CA LEU A 139 14.91 4.87 -13.79
C LEU A 139 14.26 5.05 -15.16
N PHE A 140 13.19 4.30 -15.41
CA PHE A 140 12.53 4.22 -16.72
C PHE A 140 11.20 3.43 -16.62
N ASP A 141 10.39 3.53 -17.66
CA ASP A 141 9.20 2.69 -17.86
C ASP A 141 9.58 1.44 -18.66
N ILE A 142 8.93 0.31 -18.35
CA ILE A 142 8.99 -0.91 -19.14
C ILE A 142 7.59 -1.34 -19.59
N GLU A 143 7.52 -2.02 -20.75
CA GLU A 143 6.31 -2.71 -21.19
C GLU A 143 6.16 -4.07 -20.49
N THR A 144 4.97 -4.33 -19.94
CA THR A 144 4.63 -5.60 -19.30
C THR A 144 4.03 -6.57 -20.32
N PRO A 145 4.14 -7.90 -20.11
CA PRO A 145 3.67 -8.91 -21.07
C PRO A 145 2.15 -8.92 -21.31
N ASP A 146 1.37 -8.25 -20.46
CA ASP A 146 -0.08 -8.04 -20.64
C ASP A 146 -0.41 -6.78 -21.46
N GLY A 147 0.59 -6.09 -22.01
CA GLY A 147 0.43 -4.85 -22.79
C GLY A 147 0.34 -3.58 -21.93
N GLY A 148 0.50 -3.71 -20.61
CA GLY A 148 0.60 -2.59 -19.68
C GLY A 148 1.99 -1.96 -19.63
N ARG A 149 2.20 -1.11 -18.61
CA ARG A 149 3.49 -0.51 -18.31
C ARG A 149 3.76 -0.49 -16.82
N SER A 150 5.03 -0.60 -16.45
CA SER A 150 5.51 -0.46 -15.08
C SER A 150 6.68 0.51 -15.02
N GLU A 151 6.69 1.37 -14.00
CA GLU A 151 7.73 2.33 -13.69
C GLU A 151 8.73 1.68 -12.73
N ILE A 152 10.00 1.57 -13.13
CA ILE A 152 11.07 0.99 -12.30
C ILE A 152 11.72 2.09 -11.45
N GLN A 153 11.79 1.87 -10.14
CA GLN A 153 12.40 2.78 -9.17
C GLN A 153 13.49 2.07 -8.36
N LEU A 154 14.55 2.81 -8.02
CA LEU A 154 15.51 2.41 -7.00
C LEU A 154 15.27 3.21 -5.72
N LYS A 155 15.16 2.55 -4.58
CA LYS A 155 15.14 3.18 -3.25
C LYS A 155 16.45 2.89 -2.52
N GLY A 156 17.04 3.93 -1.93
CA GLY A 156 18.40 3.93 -1.37
C GLY A 156 19.50 4.34 -2.36
N ALA A 157 19.12 4.81 -3.55
CA ALA A 157 20.04 5.11 -4.64
C ALA A 157 20.90 6.37 -4.44
N GLY A 158 20.70 7.14 -3.37
CA GLY A 158 21.45 8.35 -3.07
C GLY A 158 20.57 9.58 -2.96
N LYS A 159 21.22 10.74 -2.81
CA LYS A 159 20.52 12.02 -2.63
C LYS A 159 19.87 12.50 -3.91
N THR A 160 18.81 13.27 -3.78
CA THR A 160 18.09 13.99 -4.84
C THR A 160 17.83 15.42 -4.38
N ALA A 161 17.14 16.22 -5.19
CA ALA A 161 16.60 17.51 -4.74
C ALA A 161 15.71 17.39 -3.49
N PHE A 162 15.14 16.22 -3.22
CA PHE A 162 14.12 16.03 -2.19
C PHE A 162 14.66 15.41 -0.90
N SER A 163 15.97 15.14 -0.80
CA SER A 163 16.53 14.49 0.40
C SER A 163 16.48 15.36 1.65
N ARG A 164 16.14 16.65 1.54
CA ARG A 164 16.14 17.62 2.65
C ARG A 164 17.47 17.55 3.41
N PHE A 165 17.44 17.13 4.68
CA PHE A 165 18.62 16.92 5.53
C PHE A 165 19.11 15.47 5.56
N ALA A 166 18.38 14.53 4.96
CA ALA A 166 18.69 13.11 5.00
C ALA A 166 19.82 12.73 4.01
N ASP A 167 20.33 11.50 4.17
CA ASP A 167 21.50 11.00 3.44
C ASP A 167 21.18 10.37 2.07
N GLY A 168 19.89 10.19 1.74
CA GLY A 168 19.45 9.56 0.50
C GLY A 168 19.66 8.04 0.46
N LYS A 169 19.93 7.40 1.61
CA LYS A 169 20.26 5.97 1.71
C LYS A 169 19.12 5.17 2.32
N ALA A 170 19.16 3.85 2.11
CA ALA A 170 18.32 2.87 2.79
C ALA A 170 19.24 1.80 3.40
N VAL A 171 18.87 1.28 4.57
CA VAL A 171 19.65 0.25 5.30
C VAL A 171 19.16 -1.15 4.97
N ILE A 172 20.01 -2.17 5.23
CA ILE A 172 19.69 -3.59 4.96
C ILE A 172 18.35 -3.99 5.58
N ARG A 173 18.15 -3.76 6.88
CA ARG A 173 16.88 -4.06 7.57
C ARG A 173 15.64 -3.51 6.86
N SER A 174 15.63 -2.21 6.55
CA SER A 174 14.48 -1.56 5.90
C SER A 174 14.23 -2.10 4.49
N SER A 175 15.30 -2.43 3.76
CA SER A 175 15.22 -2.93 2.39
C SER A 175 14.71 -4.37 2.35
N ILE A 176 15.11 -5.22 3.29
CA ILE A 176 14.60 -6.59 3.43
C ILE A 176 13.11 -6.57 3.78
N ARG A 177 12.72 -5.78 4.79
CA ARG A 177 11.32 -5.65 5.21
C ARG A 177 10.44 -5.24 4.02
N GLU A 178 10.86 -4.21 3.29
CA GLU A 178 10.14 -3.72 2.11
C GLU A 178 10.10 -4.74 0.96
N PHE A 179 11.22 -5.41 0.68
CA PHE A 179 11.29 -6.44 -0.36
C PHE A 179 10.31 -7.59 -0.10
N VAL A 180 10.31 -8.11 1.13
CA VAL A 180 9.45 -9.24 1.50
C VAL A 180 7.98 -8.83 1.55
N ILE A 181 7.64 -7.69 2.14
CA ILE A 181 6.24 -7.29 2.29
C ILE A 181 5.56 -6.97 0.96
N CYS A 182 6.27 -6.36 0.01
CA CYS A 182 5.71 -6.10 -1.33
C CYS A 182 5.22 -7.39 -1.99
N GLU A 183 6.04 -8.44 -1.90
CA GLU A 183 5.72 -9.75 -2.48
C GLU A 183 4.71 -10.51 -1.64
N ALA A 184 4.70 -10.36 -0.31
CA ALA A 184 3.70 -10.94 0.57
C ALA A 184 2.30 -10.38 0.32
N LEU A 185 2.16 -9.06 0.23
CA LEU A 185 0.88 -8.40 -0.06
C LEU A 185 0.36 -8.84 -1.43
N ASN A 186 1.22 -8.85 -2.46
CA ASN A 186 0.85 -9.37 -3.78
C ASN A 186 0.55 -10.88 -3.79
N GLY A 187 1.24 -11.64 -2.92
CA GLY A 187 1.00 -13.05 -2.60
C GLY A 187 -0.43 -13.30 -2.14
N VAL A 188 -0.87 -12.54 -1.13
CA VAL A 188 -2.22 -12.57 -0.55
C VAL A 188 -3.28 -11.99 -1.49
N GLY A 189 -2.88 -11.15 -2.43
CA GLY A 189 -3.79 -10.45 -3.36
C GLY A 189 -4.19 -9.05 -2.89
N ILE A 190 -3.52 -8.53 -1.84
CA ILE A 190 -3.65 -7.14 -1.40
C ILE A 190 -2.98 -6.23 -2.45
N PRO A 191 -3.67 -5.20 -2.98
CA PRO A 191 -3.06 -4.27 -3.93
C PRO A 191 -1.83 -3.59 -3.31
N SER A 192 -0.67 -3.76 -3.93
CA SER A 192 0.62 -3.29 -3.42
C SER A 192 1.59 -2.96 -4.56
N SER A 193 2.53 -2.03 -4.32
CA SER A 193 3.75 -1.96 -5.12
C SER A 193 4.52 -3.27 -5.02
N ARG A 194 5.41 -3.50 -5.99
CA ARG A 194 6.16 -4.74 -6.11
C ARG A 194 7.64 -4.54 -5.92
N ALA A 195 8.31 -5.58 -5.42
CA ALA A 195 9.75 -5.59 -5.26
C ALA A 195 10.38 -6.46 -6.35
N LEU A 196 11.25 -5.85 -7.15
CA LEU A 196 11.94 -6.53 -8.24
C LEU A 196 13.20 -7.21 -7.74
N SER A 197 14.11 -6.45 -7.11
CA SER A 197 15.40 -6.97 -6.65
C SER A 197 15.91 -6.26 -5.40
N ILE A 198 16.80 -6.92 -4.67
CA ILE A 198 17.48 -6.38 -3.50
C ILE A 198 18.99 -6.59 -3.60
N SER A 199 19.76 -5.61 -3.15
CA SER A 199 21.22 -5.63 -3.19
C SER A 199 21.81 -4.89 -1.99
N VAL A 200 22.94 -5.37 -1.47
CA VAL A 200 23.66 -4.68 -0.39
C VAL A 200 24.83 -3.85 -0.94
N LEU A 201 25.20 -2.81 -0.19
CA LEU A 201 26.28 -1.87 -0.53
C LEU A 201 27.35 -1.90 0.56
N PRO A 202 28.27 -2.89 0.58
CA PRO A 202 29.15 -3.15 1.73
C PRO A 202 30.07 -1.98 2.13
N GLY A 203 30.38 -1.08 1.20
CA GLY A 203 31.20 0.11 1.44
C GLY A 203 30.40 1.38 1.77
N THR A 204 29.07 1.29 1.89
CA THR A 204 28.19 2.43 2.12
C THR A 204 27.50 2.28 3.47
N LEU A 205 27.76 3.24 4.36
CA LEU A 205 27.15 3.31 5.68
C LEU A 205 26.14 4.46 5.75
N ALA A 206 25.09 4.27 6.54
CA ALA A 206 24.12 5.28 6.93
C ALA A 206 24.13 5.40 8.46
N GLN A 207 24.08 6.62 8.98
CA GLN A 207 23.99 6.85 10.41
C GLN A 207 22.53 6.84 10.84
N ARG A 208 22.17 5.91 11.72
CA ARG A 208 20.88 5.86 12.44
C ARG A 208 21.19 5.92 13.94
N ALA A 209 20.61 5.04 14.75
CA ALA A 209 21.05 4.83 16.13
C ALA A 209 22.55 4.44 16.19
N TYR A 210 23.01 3.68 15.20
CA TYR A 210 24.40 3.33 14.96
C TYR A 210 24.70 3.37 13.46
N ALA A 211 25.95 3.14 13.07
CA ALA A 211 26.34 3.03 11.67
C ALA A 211 25.83 1.70 11.09
N GLU A 212 24.90 1.79 10.15
CA GLU A 212 24.27 0.64 9.50
C GLU A 212 24.75 0.52 8.04
N LYS A 213 24.84 -0.72 7.54
CA LYS A 213 25.16 -0.96 6.12
C LYS A 213 23.94 -0.66 5.26
N CYS A 214 24.22 -0.09 4.10
CA CYS A 214 23.18 0.29 3.15
C CYS A 214 22.82 -0.85 2.19
N ALA A 215 21.61 -0.76 1.66
CA ALA A 215 21.10 -1.57 0.58
C ALA A 215 20.38 -0.69 -0.44
N VAL A 216 20.12 -1.27 -1.61
CA VAL A 216 19.25 -0.72 -2.64
C VAL A 216 18.22 -1.77 -2.98
N ILE A 217 16.96 -1.33 -3.07
CA ILE A 217 15.85 -2.13 -3.58
C ILE A 217 15.37 -1.54 -4.90
N SER A 218 15.22 -2.39 -5.91
CA SER A 218 14.49 -2.07 -7.13
C SER A 218 13.03 -2.44 -6.92
N ARG A 219 12.13 -1.48 -7.15
CA ARG A 219 10.69 -1.62 -7.00
C ARG A 219 10.01 -1.27 -8.32
N PHE A 220 8.79 -1.74 -8.51
CA PHE A 220 7.98 -1.33 -9.65
C PHE A 220 6.50 -1.17 -9.32
N SER A 221 5.84 -0.32 -10.10
CA SER A 221 4.41 -0.03 -10.02
C SER A 221 3.93 0.51 -11.37
N PRO A 222 2.66 0.31 -11.76
CA PRO A 222 2.07 1.03 -12.89
C PRO A 222 2.11 2.56 -12.75
N SER A 223 2.19 3.08 -11.51
CA SER A 223 2.39 4.50 -11.24
C SER A 223 2.85 4.74 -9.80
N TRP A 224 3.67 5.76 -9.61
CA TRP A 224 4.15 6.20 -8.29
C TRP A 224 3.51 7.49 -7.78
N PHE A 225 2.49 8.01 -8.48
CA PHE A 225 1.75 9.20 -8.02
C PHE A 225 0.99 8.94 -6.72
N ARG A 226 0.99 9.95 -5.86
CA ARG A 226 0.44 9.92 -4.51
C ARG A 226 -0.60 11.03 -4.35
N LEU A 227 -1.43 10.96 -3.32
CA LEU A 227 -2.33 12.08 -2.98
C LEU A 227 -1.51 13.34 -2.64
N GLY A 228 -0.36 13.16 -1.98
CA GLY A 228 0.64 14.20 -1.74
C GLY A 228 1.14 14.94 -2.99
N THR A 229 1.03 14.36 -4.19
CA THR A 229 1.35 15.08 -5.43
C THR A 229 0.34 16.22 -5.68
N PHE A 230 -0.94 16.01 -5.37
CA PHE A 230 -1.98 17.04 -5.50
C PHE A 230 -1.81 18.13 -4.44
N ASP A 231 -1.44 17.73 -3.21
CA ASP A 231 -1.12 18.67 -2.13
C ASP A 231 -0.02 19.66 -2.54
N LEU A 232 0.97 19.21 -3.33
CA LEU A 232 2.05 20.08 -3.82
C LEU A 232 1.53 21.16 -4.77
N TYR A 233 0.70 20.78 -5.75
CA TYR A 233 0.13 21.75 -6.70
C TYR A 233 -0.80 22.74 -6.00
N ARG A 234 -1.61 22.28 -5.03
CA ARG A 234 -2.42 23.14 -4.18
C ARG A 234 -1.56 24.14 -3.42
N ALA A 235 -0.50 23.67 -2.76
CA ALA A 235 0.40 24.52 -1.96
C ALA A 235 1.12 25.58 -2.82
N ARG A 236 1.46 25.25 -4.07
CA ARG A 236 2.05 26.18 -5.04
C ARG A 236 1.03 27.10 -5.73
N LYS A 237 -0.27 26.85 -5.54
CA LYS A 237 -1.35 27.48 -6.32
C LYS A 237 -1.19 27.27 -7.83
N ASP A 238 -0.59 26.15 -8.22
CA ASP A 238 -0.28 25.81 -9.61
C ASP A 238 -1.48 25.09 -10.26
N ARG A 239 -2.44 25.90 -10.70
CA ARG A 239 -3.71 25.43 -11.30
C ARG A 239 -3.48 24.66 -12.59
N GLN A 240 -2.56 25.12 -13.44
CA GLN A 240 -2.24 24.46 -14.70
C GLN A 240 -1.54 23.12 -14.44
N GLY A 241 -0.56 23.07 -13.54
CA GLY A 241 0.14 21.83 -13.20
C GLY A 241 -0.79 20.78 -12.58
N LEU A 242 -1.74 21.20 -11.73
CA LEU A 242 -2.77 20.31 -11.20
C LEU A 242 -3.62 19.70 -12.32
N ARG A 243 -4.03 20.53 -13.28
CA ARG A 243 -4.81 20.09 -14.44
C ARG A 243 -4.02 19.15 -15.34
N ASP A 244 -2.75 19.48 -15.62
CA ASP A 244 -1.83 18.66 -16.41
C ASP A 244 -1.61 17.28 -15.75
N LEU A 245 -1.47 17.23 -14.41
CA LEU A 245 -1.42 15.98 -13.65
C LEU A 245 -2.69 15.16 -13.84
N CYS A 246 -3.87 15.78 -13.68
CA CYS A 246 -5.14 15.08 -13.81
C CYS A 246 -5.34 14.54 -15.23
N ASP A 247 -5.04 15.35 -16.25
CA ASP A 247 -5.13 14.95 -17.65
C ASP A 247 -4.12 13.83 -17.98
N TYR A 248 -2.92 13.86 -17.39
CA TYR A 248 -1.97 12.76 -17.47
C TYR A 248 -2.54 11.45 -16.91
N LEU A 249 -3.15 11.49 -15.73
CA LEU A 249 -3.74 10.30 -15.09
C LEU A 249 -4.90 9.73 -15.91
N ILE A 250 -5.76 10.61 -16.44
CA ILE A 250 -6.94 10.23 -17.24
C ILE A 250 -6.52 9.70 -18.62
N ASN A 251 -5.75 10.48 -19.37
CA ASN A 251 -5.37 10.13 -20.75
C ASN A 251 -4.42 8.93 -20.78
N GLY A 252 -3.58 8.79 -19.75
CA GLY A 252 -2.71 7.63 -19.56
C GLY A 252 -3.44 6.37 -19.06
N LYS A 253 -4.75 6.47 -18.76
CA LYS A 253 -5.56 5.40 -18.12
C LYS A 253 -4.90 4.83 -16.87
N ILE A 254 -4.23 5.69 -16.09
CA ILE A 254 -3.41 5.29 -14.94
C ILE A 254 -4.28 4.70 -13.84
N VAL A 255 -5.43 5.31 -13.58
CA VAL A 255 -6.42 4.87 -12.59
C VAL A 255 -7.38 3.79 -13.12
N GLY A 256 -7.10 3.23 -14.31
CA GLY A 256 -8.00 2.30 -14.99
C GLY A 256 -9.20 2.99 -15.61
N GLU A 257 -10.33 2.27 -15.62
CA GLU A 257 -11.60 2.79 -16.16
C GLU A 257 -12.24 3.79 -15.20
N LEU A 258 -12.70 4.91 -15.77
CA LEU A 258 -13.41 5.92 -15.01
C LEU A 258 -14.84 5.45 -14.71
N PRO A 259 -15.35 5.65 -13.48
CA PRO A 259 -16.66 5.18 -13.08
C PRO A 259 -17.77 5.92 -13.83
N GLU A 260 -18.79 5.17 -14.24
CA GLU A 260 -19.98 5.75 -14.87
C GLU A 260 -20.65 6.79 -13.96
N PHE A 261 -21.22 7.80 -14.60
CA PHE A 261 -21.99 8.84 -13.93
C PHE A 261 -23.49 8.60 -14.09
N VAL A 262 -24.24 8.70 -12.99
CA VAL A 262 -25.70 8.56 -12.96
C VAL A 262 -26.31 9.89 -12.52
N ALA A 263 -27.07 10.52 -13.42
CA ALA A 263 -27.63 11.85 -13.19
C ALA A 263 -28.72 11.89 -12.10
N GLY A 264 -28.71 12.94 -11.28
CA GLY A 264 -29.82 13.37 -10.42
C GLY A 264 -30.14 12.50 -9.22
N LYS A 265 -29.31 11.49 -8.91
CA LYS A 265 -29.57 10.57 -7.79
C LYS A 265 -28.31 10.25 -7.00
N TYR A 266 -28.22 10.79 -5.79
CA TYR A 266 -27.37 10.26 -4.75
C TYR A 266 -27.83 8.85 -4.41
N LYS A 267 -26.91 7.88 -4.46
CA LYS A 267 -27.18 6.58 -3.83
C LYS A 267 -27.23 6.81 -2.32
N PRO A 268 -28.30 6.38 -1.62
CA PRO A 268 -28.29 6.39 -0.17
C PRO A 268 -27.16 5.49 0.33
N ASP A 269 -26.60 5.82 1.49
CA ASP A 269 -25.62 4.96 2.14
C ASP A 269 -26.31 3.66 2.58
N ARG A 270 -26.08 2.59 1.79
CA ARG A 270 -26.65 1.26 2.05
C ARG A 270 -26.19 0.70 3.40
N TYR A 271 -25.05 1.15 3.89
CA TYR A 271 -24.39 0.63 5.07
C TYR A 271 -24.50 1.56 6.28
N ALA A 272 -25.22 2.68 6.20
CA ALA A 272 -25.37 3.64 7.30
C ALA A 272 -25.76 2.98 8.63
N HIS A 273 -26.69 2.01 8.59
CA HIS A 273 -27.11 1.25 9.78
C HIS A 273 -26.01 0.41 10.47
N ILE A 274 -24.86 0.21 9.80
CA ILE A 274 -23.69 -0.51 10.32
C ILE A 274 -22.54 0.46 10.61
N THR A 275 -22.32 1.44 9.72
CA THR A 275 -21.16 2.33 9.73
C THR A 275 -21.39 3.61 10.52
N ASP A 276 -22.62 4.09 10.61
CA ASP A 276 -22.99 5.25 11.41
C ASP A 276 -23.52 4.73 12.75
N ARG A 277 -22.60 4.33 13.63
CA ARG A 277 -22.97 4.03 15.03
C ARG A 277 -23.08 5.35 15.78
N ASP A 278 -24.07 5.46 16.67
CA ASP A 278 -24.14 6.53 17.68
C ASP A 278 -23.02 6.30 18.71
N ASP A 279 -21.76 6.55 18.33
CA ASP A 279 -20.64 6.58 19.27
C ASP A 279 -20.39 8.04 19.69
N PRO A 280 -20.71 8.45 20.94
CA PRO A 280 -20.52 9.82 21.40
C PRO A 280 -19.05 10.24 21.49
N ASP A 281 -18.10 9.30 21.40
CA ASP A 281 -16.66 9.56 21.42
C ASP A 281 -16.02 9.47 20.01
N GLU A 282 -16.78 9.19 18.95
CA GLU A 282 -16.28 9.24 17.58
C GLU A 282 -15.92 10.69 17.22
N ILE A 283 -14.64 10.92 16.90
CA ILE A 283 -14.20 12.20 16.34
C ILE A 283 -14.77 12.28 14.92
N HIS A 284 -15.98 12.85 14.79
CA HIS A 284 -16.52 13.26 13.50
C HIS A 284 -15.62 14.36 12.92
N HIS A 285 -14.71 13.97 12.03
CA HIS A 285 -13.96 14.93 11.23
C HIS A 285 -14.91 15.51 10.17
N GLU A 286 -15.45 16.67 10.50
CA GLU A 286 -16.44 17.49 9.75
C GLU A 286 -17.85 16.89 9.76
N ASP A 287 -18.78 17.61 10.39
CA ASP A 287 -20.22 17.31 10.34
C ASP A 287 -20.62 17.05 8.88
N PRO A 288 -21.38 15.97 8.57
CA PRO A 288 -21.87 15.78 7.22
C PRO A 288 -22.65 17.03 6.81
N VAL A 289 -22.32 17.59 5.64
CA VAL A 289 -23.11 18.67 5.03
C VAL A 289 -24.57 18.20 5.06
N PRO A 290 -25.47 18.93 5.75
CA PRO A 290 -26.86 18.53 5.87
C PRO A 290 -27.44 18.23 4.49
N GLU A 291 -28.19 17.14 4.34
CA GLU A 291 -28.69 16.70 3.02
C GLU A 291 -29.50 17.79 2.31
N ASP A 292 -30.17 18.66 3.07
CA ASP A 292 -30.93 19.82 2.58
C ASP A 292 -30.06 20.93 1.97
N LYS A 293 -28.74 20.90 2.19
CA LYS A 293 -27.76 21.83 1.59
C LYS A 293 -27.07 21.28 0.36
N LEU A 294 -27.24 19.99 0.04
CA LEU A 294 -26.60 19.37 -1.12
C LEU A 294 -27.29 19.82 -2.41
N VAL A 295 -26.49 20.21 -3.39
CA VAL A 295 -26.95 20.48 -4.76
C VAL A 295 -27.13 19.15 -5.50
N GLU A 296 -28.23 19.02 -6.24
CA GLU A 296 -28.46 17.88 -7.12
C GLU A 296 -27.42 17.84 -8.26
N ILE A 297 -26.67 16.74 -8.36
CA ILE A 297 -25.66 16.54 -9.41
C ILE A 297 -26.31 15.85 -10.62
N THR A 298 -26.54 16.60 -11.69
CA THR A 298 -27.21 16.11 -12.91
C THR A 298 -26.27 15.81 -14.07
N ASP A 299 -24.99 16.15 -13.94
CA ASP A 299 -23.95 15.99 -14.95
C ASP A 299 -22.59 15.70 -14.28
N SER A 300 -21.57 15.37 -15.08
CA SER A 300 -20.23 15.11 -14.53
C SER A 300 -19.09 15.47 -15.46
N THR A 301 -17.92 15.76 -14.88
CA THR A 301 -16.67 16.00 -15.61
C THR A 301 -15.69 14.84 -15.48
N ARG A 302 -14.67 14.83 -16.34
CA ARG A 302 -13.56 13.86 -16.28
C ARG A 302 -12.78 13.90 -14.96
N TYR A 303 -12.70 15.05 -14.30
CA TYR A 303 -11.96 15.22 -13.04
C TYR A 303 -12.75 14.69 -11.84
N GLU A 304 -14.07 14.83 -11.86
CA GLU A 304 -14.95 14.22 -10.86
C GLU A 304 -14.90 12.69 -10.94
N GLN A 305 -14.90 12.15 -12.16
CA GLN A 305 -14.76 10.72 -12.39
C GLN A 305 -13.38 10.21 -11.98
N LEU A 306 -12.31 10.97 -12.23
CA LEU A 306 -10.96 10.66 -11.73
C LEU A 306 -10.95 10.56 -10.20
N TYR A 307 -11.49 11.55 -9.50
CA TYR A 307 -11.59 11.53 -8.04
C TYR A 307 -12.36 10.30 -7.53
N ARG A 308 -13.54 10.04 -8.09
CA ARG A 308 -14.35 8.86 -7.77
C ARG A 308 -13.63 7.53 -8.05
N ALA A 309 -12.80 7.45 -9.09
CA ALA A 309 -11.98 6.27 -9.37
C ALA A 309 -10.94 6.03 -8.27
N ILE A 310 -10.20 7.09 -7.89
CA ILE A 310 -9.18 7.04 -6.83
C ILE A 310 -9.79 6.62 -5.49
N VAL A 311 -10.99 7.13 -5.17
CA VAL A 311 -11.75 6.77 -3.96
C VAL A 311 -12.08 5.29 -3.93
N ARG A 312 -12.66 4.73 -5.01
CA ARG A 312 -13.00 3.30 -5.09
C ARG A 312 -11.77 2.39 -4.98
N LEU A 313 -10.67 2.77 -5.63
CA LEU A 313 -9.43 1.99 -5.60
C LEU A 313 -8.87 1.90 -4.17
N ASN A 314 -8.85 3.02 -3.44
CA ASN A 314 -8.38 3.05 -2.05
C ASN A 314 -9.35 2.33 -1.09
N ALA A 315 -10.67 2.48 -1.26
CA ALA A 315 -11.68 1.77 -0.47
C ALA A 315 -11.49 0.24 -0.53
N ARG A 316 -11.25 -0.29 -1.74
CA ARG A 316 -10.98 -1.71 -1.95
C ARG A 316 -9.73 -2.16 -1.18
N THR A 317 -8.62 -1.44 -1.32
CA THR A 317 -7.35 -1.82 -0.68
C THR A 317 -7.43 -1.80 0.83
N VAL A 318 -8.11 -0.82 1.42
CA VAL A 318 -8.29 -0.77 2.87
C VAL A 318 -9.17 -1.92 3.36
N ALA A 319 -10.21 -2.32 2.60
CA ALA A 319 -10.99 -3.51 2.95
C ALA A 319 -10.10 -4.77 3.02
N TYR A 320 -9.19 -4.95 2.07
CA TYR A 320 -8.19 -6.03 2.11
C TYR A 320 -7.31 -5.94 3.37
N TRP A 321 -6.81 -4.76 3.72
CA TRP A 321 -6.00 -4.58 4.94
C TRP A 321 -6.77 -5.00 6.19
N GLN A 322 -8.03 -4.58 6.31
CA GLN A 322 -8.88 -4.95 7.43
C GLN A 322 -9.07 -6.47 7.48
N VAL A 323 -9.48 -7.11 6.38
CA VAL A 323 -9.75 -8.57 6.37
C VAL A 323 -8.52 -9.41 6.69
N TYR A 324 -7.33 -8.98 6.25
CA TYR A 324 -6.09 -9.73 6.45
C TYR A 324 -5.28 -9.32 7.67
N GLY A 325 -5.75 -8.35 8.45
CA GLY A 325 -5.05 -7.86 9.64
C GLY A 325 -3.73 -7.17 9.31
N PHE A 326 -3.64 -6.50 8.15
CA PHE A 326 -2.46 -5.73 7.77
C PHE A 326 -2.58 -4.30 8.28
N CYS A 327 -1.55 -3.83 8.99
CA CYS A 327 -1.39 -2.45 9.45
C CYS A 327 -0.24 -1.80 8.69
N ASN A 328 -0.51 -0.71 7.97
CA ASN A 328 0.51 0.01 7.21
C ASN A 328 1.50 0.76 8.13
N GLY A 329 0.99 1.42 9.17
CA GLY A 329 1.76 2.14 10.19
C GLY A 329 2.04 3.62 9.90
N VAL A 330 2.02 4.07 8.62
CA VAL A 330 2.25 5.49 8.27
C VAL A 330 1.37 5.91 7.09
N LEU A 331 0.09 6.20 7.37
CA LEU A 331 -0.91 6.55 6.37
C LEU A 331 -1.00 8.07 6.10
N ASN A 332 0.16 8.69 5.86
CA ASN A 332 0.21 10.09 5.40
C ASN A 332 -0.32 10.23 3.96
N THR A 333 -0.70 11.44 3.52
CA THR A 333 -1.18 11.65 2.14
C THR A 333 -0.08 11.41 1.10
N ASP A 334 1.19 11.62 1.44
CA ASP A 334 2.32 11.27 0.59
C ASP A 334 2.53 9.75 0.47
N ASN A 335 2.02 8.93 1.39
CA ASN A 335 2.08 7.47 1.31
C ASN A 335 0.79 6.83 0.77
N THR A 336 -0.18 7.64 0.33
CA THR A 336 -1.45 7.14 -0.24
C THR A 336 -1.39 7.20 -1.75
N SER A 337 -1.48 6.05 -2.42
CA SER A 337 -1.38 5.93 -3.87
C SER A 337 -2.66 6.40 -4.59
N VAL A 338 -2.51 7.08 -5.72
CA VAL A 338 -3.65 7.45 -6.59
C VAL A 338 -4.31 6.22 -7.24
N ILE A 339 -3.57 5.12 -7.37
CA ILE A 339 -4.09 3.86 -7.92
C ILE A 339 -4.47 2.85 -6.82
N GLY A 340 -4.55 3.30 -5.56
CA GLY A 340 -4.93 2.49 -4.41
C GLY A 340 -3.97 1.34 -4.11
N LEU A 341 -2.68 1.45 -4.45
CA LEU A 341 -1.69 0.46 -4.01
C LEU A 341 -1.18 0.77 -2.61
N SER A 342 -0.92 -0.29 -1.83
CA SER A 342 -0.07 -0.22 -0.65
C SER A 342 1.36 0.14 -1.08
N ILE A 343 1.90 1.24 -0.55
CA ILE A 343 3.24 1.74 -0.90
C ILE A 343 3.99 2.22 0.35
N ASP A 344 5.30 2.43 0.19
CA ASP A 344 6.21 3.03 1.17
C ASP A 344 6.15 2.41 2.57
N PHE A 345 6.55 1.14 2.60
CA PHE A 345 6.64 0.32 3.80
C PHE A 345 7.75 0.80 4.75
N GLY A 346 7.34 1.26 5.93
CA GLY A 346 8.22 1.52 7.08
C GLY A 346 7.87 0.57 8.22
N PRO A 347 7.22 1.04 9.29
CA PRO A 347 6.80 0.23 10.41
C PRO A 347 5.45 -0.45 10.13
N PHE A 348 5.38 -1.32 9.12
CA PHE A 348 4.18 -2.14 8.90
C PHE A 348 4.17 -3.37 9.80
N SER A 349 3.00 -4.00 9.92
CA SER A 349 2.88 -5.34 10.50
C SER A 349 1.65 -6.07 9.96
N PHE A 350 1.72 -7.39 9.89
CA PHE A 350 0.53 -8.22 9.92
C PHE A 350 0.28 -8.61 11.38
N MET A 351 -0.91 -8.29 11.89
CA MET A 351 -1.29 -8.58 13.27
C MET A 351 -1.13 -10.07 13.60
N ASP A 352 -0.34 -10.37 14.62
CA ASP A 352 -0.25 -11.71 15.19
C ASP A 352 -1.57 -12.04 15.87
N LYS A 353 -1.99 -11.22 16.83
CA LYS A 353 -3.25 -11.34 17.57
C LYS A 353 -4.21 -10.24 17.14
N PHE A 354 -5.51 -10.53 17.13
CA PHE A 354 -6.49 -9.51 16.79
C PHE A 354 -6.60 -8.47 17.92
N ASP A 355 -6.24 -7.23 17.60
CA ASP A 355 -6.33 -6.07 18.47
C ASP A 355 -6.69 -4.84 17.63
N PRO A 356 -7.94 -4.33 17.73
CA PRO A 356 -8.37 -3.17 16.96
C PRO A 356 -7.51 -1.92 17.18
N GLN A 357 -6.95 -1.76 18.38
CA GLN A 357 -6.20 -0.57 18.78
C GLN A 357 -4.71 -0.65 18.42
N TYR A 358 -4.25 -1.77 17.88
CA TYR A 358 -2.85 -1.97 17.57
C TYR A 358 -2.36 -1.05 16.46
N THR A 359 -1.29 -0.31 16.73
CA THR A 359 -0.46 0.38 15.74
C THR A 359 0.94 -0.25 15.70
N PRO A 360 1.49 -0.56 14.51
CA PRO A 360 2.84 -1.12 14.38
C PRO A 360 3.96 -0.07 14.49
N ASN A 361 3.61 1.23 14.52
CA ASN A 361 4.54 2.33 14.58
C ASN A 361 4.74 2.82 16.02
N ASP A 362 5.96 2.75 16.54
CA ASP A 362 6.28 3.20 17.90
C ASP A 362 6.20 4.74 18.07
N GLU A 363 6.26 5.49 16.97
CA GLU A 363 6.11 6.96 16.94
C GLU A 363 4.63 7.41 16.88
N ASP A 364 3.69 6.49 16.69
CA ASP A 364 2.24 6.78 16.60
C ASP A 364 1.58 6.77 17.99
N HIS A 365 1.98 7.73 18.85
CA HIS A 365 1.52 7.79 20.24
C HIS A 365 0.02 8.09 20.40
N GLU A 366 -0.62 8.63 19.37
CA GLU A 366 -2.07 8.94 19.36
C GLU A 366 -2.89 7.81 18.73
N ASN A 367 -2.27 6.69 18.34
CA ASN A 367 -2.91 5.58 17.62
C ASN A 367 -3.65 6.06 16.36
N ARG A 368 -3.17 7.12 15.72
CA ARG A 368 -3.80 7.69 14.52
C ARG A 368 -3.87 6.65 13.42
N TYR A 369 -2.86 5.80 13.30
CA TYR A 369 -2.74 4.77 12.27
C TYR A 369 -2.93 3.34 12.81
N SER A 370 -3.65 3.19 13.93
CA SER A 370 -4.07 1.88 14.44
C SER A 370 -4.90 1.11 13.42
N TYR A 371 -5.01 -0.21 13.60
CA TYR A 371 -5.76 -1.09 12.72
C TYR A 371 -7.19 -0.57 12.46
N GLU A 372 -7.93 -0.23 13.52
CA GLU A 372 -9.32 0.24 13.41
C GLU A 372 -9.45 1.61 12.74
N ASN A 373 -8.42 2.46 12.82
CA ASN A 373 -8.44 3.81 12.26
C ASN A 373 -8.03 3.88 10.78
N GLN A 374 -7.47 2.80 10.20
CA GLN A 374 -7.04 2.84 8.79
C GLN A 374 -8.15 3.25 7.79
N PRO A 375 -9.42 2.78 7.91
CA PRO A 375 -10.51 3.23 7.03
C PRO A 375 -10.80 4.73 7.15
N SER A 376 -10.97 5.25 8.36
CA SER A 376 -11.28 6.67 8.59
C SER A 376 -10.13 7.59 8.16
N VAL A 377 -8.87 7.19 8.40
CA VAL A 377 -7.69 7.92 7.95
C VAL A 377 -7.58 7.96 6.43
N VAL A 378 -7.83 6.85 5.74
CA VAL A 378 -7.79 6.86 4.26
C VAL A 378 -8.91 7.71 3.69
N TRP A 379 -10.10 7.69 4.29
CA TRP A 379 -11.16 8.64 3.93
C TRP A 379 -10.71 10.09 4.14
N TRP A 380 -10.09 10.41 5.29
CA TRP A 380 -9.52 11.74 5.56
C TRP A 380 -8.49 12.17 4.50
N ASN A 381 -7.62 11.25 4.07
CA ASN A 381 -6.65 11.51 2.99
C ASN A 381 -7.35 11.80 1.65
N LEU A 382 -8.43 11.07 1.33
CA LEU A 382 -9.24 11.28 0.13
C LEU A 382 -10.01 12.61 0.18
N THR A 383 -10.40 13.08 1.36
CA THR A 383 -10.96 14.44 1.53
C THR A 383 -9.90 15.51 1.25
N ARG A 384 -8.66 15.34 1.71
CA ARG A 384 -7.55 16.27 1.39
C ARG A 384 -7.27 16.33 -0.12
N LEU A 385 -7.35 15.18 -0.81
CA LEU A 385 -7.32 15.13 -2.28
C LEU A 385 -8.44 15.97 -2.89
N ALA A 386 -9.68 15.82 -2.41
CA ALA A 386 -10.82 16.57 -2.93
C ALA A 386 -10.65 18.08 -2.75
N GLU A 387 -10.14 18.52 -1.61
CA GLU A 387 -9.83 19.93 -1.36
C GLU A 387 -8.74 20.47 -2.29
N ALA A 388 -7.72 19.66 -2.61
CA ALA A 388 -6.71 20.03 -3.59
C ALA A 388 -7.31 20.16 -5.00
N MET A 389 -8.42 19.48 -5.27
CA MET A 389 -9.13 19.49 -6.54
C MET A 389 -10.42 20.33 -6.54
N VAL A 390 -10.68 21.15 -5.50
CA VAL A 390 -12.01 21.75 -5.27
C VAL A 390 -12.56 22.51 -6.47
N GLU A 391 -11.73 23.30 -7.17
CA GLU A 391 -12.14 24.02 -8.37
C GLU A 391 -12.50 23.06 -9.52
N LEU A 392 -11.73 21.98 -9.71
CA LEU A 392 -11.95 21.00 -10.77
C LEU A 392 -13.19 20.14 -10.52
N LEU A 393 -13.52 19.88 -9.24
CA LEU A 393 -14.74 19.17 -8.85
C LEU A 393 -15.97 20.07 -8.96
N GLY A 394 -15.87 21.32 -8.53
CA GLY A 394 -17.00 22.24 -8.44
C GLY A 394 -17.34 23.00 -9.72
N ALA A 395 -16.43 23.09 -10.69
CA ALA A 395 -16.66 23.84 -11.93
C ALA A 395 -17.83 23.30 -12.77
N GLY A 396 -18.03 21.98 -12.77
CA GLY A 396 -18.99 21.30 -13.63
C GLY A 396 -18.69 21.48 -15.13
N PRO A 397 -19.48 20.85 -16.02
CA PRO A 397 -19.21 20.87 -17.47
C PRO A 397 -19.24 22.25 -18.11
N GLU A 398 -20.01 23.19 -17.54
CA GLU A 398 -20.15 24.55 -18.06
C GLU A 398 -18.87 25.37 -17.90
N LEU A 399 -18.17 25.25 -16.77
CA LEU A 399 -17.02 26.10 -16.46
C LEU A 399 -15.68 25.40 -16.69
N ILE A 400 -15.63 24.07 -16.62
CA ILE A 400 -14.35 23.35 -16.51
C ILE A 400 -13.39 23.59 -17.69
N ASP A 401 -13.94 23.82 -18.88
CA ASP A 401 -13.18 24.07 -20.12
C ASP A 401 -13.39 25.51 -20.65
N ASP A 402 -14.01 26.39 -19.86
CA ASP A 402 -14.15 27.81 -20.18
C ASP A 402 -12.81 28.54 -20.12
N GLN A 403 -12.56 29.45 -21.07
CA GLN A 403 -11.28 30.14 -21.20
C GLN A 403 -10.94 31.01 -19.98
N PHE A 404 -11.94 31.66 -19.38
CA PHE A 404 -11.71 32.45 -18.17
C PHE A 404 -11.37 31.53 -16.99
N PHE A 405 -12.09 30.42 -16.83
CA PHE A 405 -11.79 29.45 -15.78
C PHE A 405 -10.37 28.89 -15.92
N LEU A 406 -9.93 28.57 -17.14
CA LEU A 406 -8.56 28.13 -17.40
C LEU A 406 -7.52 29.15 -16.92
N GLU A 407 -7.69 30.42 -17.32
CA GLU A 407 -6.69 31.46 -17.06
C GLU A 407 -6.74 32.05 -15.66
N LYS A 408 -7.94 32.19 -15.08
CA LYS A 408 -8.21 32.98 -13.87
C LYS A 408 -8.90 32.20 -12.76
N GLY A 409 -9.53 31.07 -13.09
CA GLY A 409 -10.26 30.24 -12.14
C GLY A 409 -11.66 30.72 -11.88
N VAL A 410 -12.11 30.50 -10.64
CA VAL A 410 -13.48 30.76 -10.24
C VAL A 410 -13.68 32.27 -10.08
N LYS A 411 -14.73 32.82 -10.68
CA LYS A 411 -15.13 34.22 -10.44
C LYS A 411 -15.75 34.38 -9.05
N ASP A 412 -15.68 35.58 -8.49
CA ASP A 412 -16.23 35.86 -7.16
C ASP A 412 -17.73 35.50 -7.03
N ASP A 413 -18.52 35.68 -8.11
CA ASP A 413 -19.95 35.34 -8.17
C ASP A 413 -20.24 33.85 -8.40
N GLN A 414 -19.20 33.05 -8.69
CA GLN A 414 -19.29 31.62 -8.93
C GLN A 414 -18.87 30.78 -7.71
N GLY A 415 -18.24 31.39 -6.70
CA GLY A 415 -17.63 30.71 -5.56
C GLY A 415 -18.59 29.76 -4.83
N ASP A 416 -19.75 30.25 -4.41
CA ASP A 416 -20.74 29.47 -3.65
C ASP A 416 -21.27 28.28 -4.46
N ARG A 417 -21.49 28.48 -5.77
CA ARG A 417 -21.92 27.41 -6.68
C ARG A 417 -20.87 26.31 -6.79
N VAL A 418 -19.61 26.70 -7.01
CA VAL A 418 -18.48 25.76 -7.16
C VAL A 418 -18.28 24.98 -5.87
N LEU A 419 -18.30 25.66 -4.73
CA LEU A 419 -18.14 25.02 -3.42
C LEU A 419 -19.28 24.05 -3.14
N GLY A 420 -20.53 24.48 -3.26
CA GLY A 420 -21.70 23.63 -3.02
C GLY A 420 -21.73 22.39 -3.92
N ARG A 421 -21.32 22.52 -5.20
CA ARG A 421 -21.16 21.37 -6.09
C ARG A 421 -20.05 20.42 -5.63
N ALA A 422 -18.89 20.95 -5.24
CA ALA A 422 -17.77 20.12 -4.78
C ALA A 422 -18.12 19.33 -3.51
N GLU A 423 -18.75 19.98 -2.52
CA GLU A 423 -19.27 19.33 -1.30
C GLU A 423 -20.25 18.19 -1.64
N SER A 424 -21.16 18.47 -2.56
CA SER A 424 -22.07 17.49 -3.14
C SER A 424 -21.36 16.28 -3.76
N ILE A 425 -20.24 16.47 -4.45
CA ILE A 425 -19.47 15.37 -5.07
C ILE A 425 -18.68 14.59 -4.01
N ILE A 426 -18.14 15.26 -3.00
CA ILE A 426 -17.44 14.62 -1.87
C ILE A 426 -18.42 13.72 -1.10
N LYS A 427 -19.64 14.18 -0.84
CA LYS A 427 -20.69 13.37 -0.20
C LYS A 427 -21.08 12.15 -1.04
N LEU A 428 -21.20 12.30 -2.37
CA LEU A 428 -21.43 11.15 -3.25
C LEU A 428 -20.28 10.14 -3.17
N ALA A 429 -19.04 10.62 -3.21
CA ALA A 429 -17.86 9.78 -3.13
C ALA A 429 -17.72 9.08 -1.76
N SER A 430 -18.19 9.68 -0.66
CA SER A 430 -18.17 9.03 0.65
C SER A 430 -19.10 7.81 0.71
N HIS A 431 -20.26 7.89 0.08
CA HIS A 431 -21.16 6.74 -0.05
C HIS A 431 -20.54 5.65 -0.93
N GLU A 432 -19.85 6.04 -2.02
CA GLU A 432 -19.12 5.08 -2.86
C GLU A 432 -17.93 4.43 -2.11
N TYR A 433 -17.22 5.19 -1.28
CA TYR A 433 -16.15 4.68 -0.42
C TYR A 433 -16.69 3.60 0.52
N LYS A 434 -17.76 3.91 1.27
CA LYS A 434 -18.41 2.98 2.18
C LYS A 434 -18.96 1.74 1.46
N GLU A 435 -19.66 1.93 0.33
CA GLU A 435 -20.20 0.83 -0.49
C GLU A 435 -19.09 -0.12 -0.94
N VAL A 436 -18.02 0.41 -1.57
CA VAL A 436 -16.91 -0.41 -2.06
C VAL A 436 -16.14 -1.06 -0.93
N PHE A 437 -15.87 -0.35 0.16
CA PHE A 437 -15.18 -0.90 1.32
C PHE A 437 -15.97 -2.08 1.90
N MET A 438 -17.25 -1.86 2.22
CA MET A 438 -18.09 -2.88 2.87
C MET A 438 -18.38 -4.06 1.95
N ASP A 439 -18.59 -3.85 0.65
CA ASP A 439 -18.79 -4.94 -0.32
C ASP A 439 -17.56 -5.85 -0.38
N ASN A 440 -16.36 -5.28 -0.43
CA ASN A 440 -15.13 -6.06 -0.44
C ASN A 440 -14.86 -6.71 0.92
N TYR A 441 -15.04 -5.98 2.02
CA TYR A 441 -14.84 -6.50 3.38
C TYR A 441 -15.76 -7.69 3.64
N ASN A 442 -17.06 -7.54 3.39
CA ASN A 442 -18.05 -8.60 3.62
C ASN A 442 -17.82 -9.82 2.74
N ALA A 443 -17.47 -9.62 1.46
CA ALA A 443 -17.18 -10.72 0.55
C ALA A 443 -15.94 -11.50 0.99
N LEU A 444 -14.84 -10.79 1.29
CA LEU A 444 -13.59 -11.44 1.69
C LEU A 444 -13.72 -12.10 3.08
N MET A 445 -14.30 -11.44 4.08
CA MET A 445 -14.56 -12.05 5.40
C MET A 445 -15.44 -13.30 5.29
N GLY A 446 -16.51 -13.23 4.49
CA GLY A 446 -17.37 -14.37 4.23
C GLY A 446 -16.61 -15.53 3.59
N GLN A 447 -15.76 -15.25 2.60
CA GLN A 447 -14.90 -16.27 1.97
C GLN A 447 -13.88 -16.86 2.96
N ARG A 448 -13.30 -16.06 3.87
CA ARG A 448 -12.40 -16.57 4.91
C ARG A 448 -13.10 -17.55 5.86
N LEU A 449 -14.41 -17.37 6.06
CA LEU A 449 -15.32 -18.31 6.74
C LEU A 449 -15.90 -19.38 5.80
N GLY A 450 -15.45 -19.48 4.54
CA GLY A 450 -15.93 -20.47 3.58
C GLY A 450 -17.40 -20.31 3.16
N LEU A 451 -17.96 -19.10 3.21
CA LEU A 451 -19.30 -18.76 2.72
C LEU A 451 -19.26 -18.41 1.22
N LYS A 452 -20.34 -18.74 0.48
CA LYS A 452 -20.41 -18.52 -0.99
C LYS A 452 -20.92 -17.12 -1.34
N THR A 453 -21.96 -16.67 -0.65
CA THR A 453 -22.60 -15.36 -0.87
C THR A 453 -22.62 -14.55 0.42
N VAL A 454 -22.73 -13.22 0.29
CA VAL A 454 -22.97 -12.32 1.43
C VAL A 454 -24.48 -12.21 1.63
N LEU A 455 -24.96 -12.49 2.84
CA LEU A 455 -26.36 -12.33 3.23
C LEU A 455 -26.52 -11.19 4.25
N GLU A 456 -27.73 -10.63 4.30
CA GLU A 456 -28.11 -9.66 5.33
C GLU A 456 -27.95 -10.27 6.73
N GLY A 457 -27.33 -9.52 7.64
CA GLY A 457 -26.98 -9.97 9.00
C GLY A 457 -25.62 -10.66 9.14
N ASP A 458 -24.89 -10.93 8.05
CA ASP A 458 -23.55 -11.55 8.15
C ASP A 458 -22.56 -10.66 8.92
N ASN A 459 -22.77 -9.34 8.96
CA ASN A 459 -21.98 -8.42 9.78
C ASN A 459 -22.06 -8.72 11.29
N ASP A 460 -23.18 -9.23 11.80
CA ASP A 460 -23.30 -9.64 13.21
C ASP A 460 -22.50 -10.90 13.49
N LEU A 461 -22.44 -11.82 12.52
CA LEU A 461 -21.60 -13.02 12.60
C LEU A 461 -20.10 -12.64 12.63
N TYR A 462 -19.70 -11.66 11.81
CA TYR A 462 -18.31 -11.17 11.80
C TYR A 462 -17.97 -10.44 13.09
N ALA A 463 -18.83 -9.52 13.56
CA ALA A 463 -18.62 -8.81 14.82
C ALA A 463 -18.53 -9.77 16.02
N GLY A 464 -19.41 -10.79 16.07
CA GLY A 464 -19.37 -11.83 17.09
C GLY A 464 -18.08 -12.65 17.06
N LEU A 465 -17.54 -12.94 15.87
CA LEU A 465 -16.24 -13.60 15.74
C LEU A 465 -15.12 -12.73 16.30
N LEU A 466 -15.06 -11.47 15.86
CA LEU A 466 -14.00 -10.56 16.26
C LEU A 466 -13.96 -10.36 17.78
N ASP A 467 -15.12 -10.25 18.45
CA ASP A 467 -15.18 -10.21 19.92
C ASP A 467 -14.61 -11.47 20.59
N VAL A 468 -14.83 -12.66 20.01
CA VAL A 468 -14.16 -13.90 20.48
C VAL A 468 -12.65 -13.79 20.32
N LEU A 469 -12.16 -13.36 19.15
CA LEU A 469 -10.73 -13.27 18.86
C LEU A 469 -10.00 -12.24 19.74
N ILE A 470 -10.65 -11.11 20.08
CA ILE A 470 -10.12 -10.10 21.02
C ILE A 470 -9.81 -10.74 22.37
N ARG A 471 -10.71 -11.60 22.87
CA ARG A 471 -10.65 -12.20 24.21
C ARG A 471 -9.74 -13.41 24.27
N SER A 472 -9.78 -14.23 23.24
CA SER A 472 -9.09 -15.51 23.20
C SER A 472 -7.62 -15.41 22.80
N LYS A 473 -7.22 -14.25 22.26
CA LYS A 473 -5.84 -13.92 21.87
C LYS A 473 -5.19 -14.95 20.93
N VAL A 474 -6.00 -15.72 20.21
CA VAL A 474 -5.53 -16.64 19.16
C VAL A 474 -4.85 -15.84 18.04
N ASP A 475 -3.87 -16.46 17.38
CA ASP A 475 -3.28 -15.85 16.19
C ASP A 475 -4.37 -15.62 15.13
N TYR A 476 -4.49 -14.39 14.65
CA TYR A 476 -5.56 -13.94 13.79
C TYR A 476 -5.61 -14.72 12.48
N ASN A 477 -4.47 -14.93 11.82
CA ASN A 477 -4.44 -15.62 10.54
C ASN A 477 -4.58 -17.14 10.72
N GLN A 478 -3.87 -17.70 11.69
CA GLN A 478 -3.89 -19.12 11.99
C GLN A 478 -5.26 -19.58 12.48
N PHE A 479 -6.05 -18.72 13.11
CA PHE A 479 -7.45 -19.01 13.41
C PHE A 479 -8.22 -19.42 12.15
N PHE A 480 -8.16 -18.61 11.08
CA PHE A 480 -8.89 -18.92 9.84
C PHE A 480 -8.35 -20.17 9.14
N VAL A 481 -7.03 -20.39 9.18
CA VAL A 481 -6.38 -21.60 8.65
C VAL A 481 -6.84 -22.85 9.41
N LYS A 482 -6.98 -22.78 10.73
CA LYS A 482 -7.51 -23.90 11.54
C LYS A 482 -9.01 -24.09 11.34
N LEU A 483 -9.77 -22.99 11.27
CA LEU A 483 -11.22 -23.02 11.11
C LEU A 483 -11.65 -23.74 9.83
N GLN A 484 -10.92 -23.55 8.73
CA GLN A 484 -11.27 -24.18 7.45
C GLN A 484 -11.17 -25.72 7.51
N GLU A 485 -10.36 -26.28 8.40
CA GLU A 485 -10.15 -27.72 8.62
C GLU A 485 -10.99 -28.30 9.78
N SER A 486 -11.58 -27.44 10.61
CA SER A 486 -12.26 -27.82 11.85
C SER A 486 -13.57 -28.58 11.61
N ASP A 487 -14.04 -29.41 12.54
CA ASP A 487 -15.41 -29.92 12.56
C ASP A 487 -16.40 -29.04 13.35
N LEU A 488 -15.89 -27.93 13.92
CA LEU A 488 -16.56 -27.02 14.85
C LEU A 488 -16.92 -27.64 16.21
N GLU A 489 -16.32 -28.78 16.57
CA GLU A 489 -16.49 -29.41 17.88
C GLU A 489 -15.30 -29.12 18.82
N ASP A 490 -14.10 -28.93 18.26
CA ASP A 490 -12.92 -28.51 19.03
C ASP A 490 -12.89 -26.99 19.27
N HIS A 491 -13.19 -26.57 20.50
CA HIS A 491 -13.15 -25.16 20.89
C HIS A 491 -11.72 -24.59 21.02
N THR A 492 -10.69 -25.43 21.14
CA THR A 492 -9.32 -24.95 21.37
C THR A 492 -8.77 -24.17 20.17
N ILE A 493 -9.33 -24.37 18.97
CA ILE A 493 -8.96 -23.60 17.78
C ILE A 493 -9.21 -22.10 17.93
N PHE A 494 -10.11 -21.71 18.84
CA PHE A 494 -10.46 -20.31 19.07
C PHE A 494 -9.47 -19.61 20.00
N MET A 495 -8.51 -20.30 20.61
CA MET A 495 -7.72 -19.77 21.72
C MET A 495 -6.21 -19.79 21.43
N SER A 496 -5.48 -18.87 22.05
CA SER A 496 -4.02 -19.01 22.17
C SER A 496 -3.69 -20.24 23.03
N LYS A 497 -2.43 -20.67 23.00
CA LYS A 497 -1.98 -21.80 23.82
C LYS A 497 -2.15 -21.52 25.31
N GLU A 498 -1.79 -20.31 25.73
CA GLU A 498 -1.87 -19.80 27.10
C GLU A 498 -3.33 -19.76 27.57
N VAL A 499 -4.23 -19.21 26.73
CA VAL A 499 -5.65 -19.16 27.05
C VAL A 499 -6.24 -20.58 27.10
N ALA A 500 -5.84 -21.48 26.20
CA ALA A 500 -6.30 -22.87 26.22
C ALA A 500 -5.84 -23.62 27.48
N GLU A 501 -4.62 -23.37 27.98
CA GLU A 501 -4.11 -23.97 29.22
C GLU A 501 -4.95 -23.56 30.44
N THR A 502 -5.24 -22.26 30.60
CA THR A 502 -6.12 -21.74 31.67
C THR A 502 -7.57 -22.17 31.46
N TYR A 503 -8.03 -22.28 30.21
CA TYR A 503 -9.38 -22.74 29.87
C TYR A 503 -9.63 -24.19 30.29
N LEU A 504 -8.63 -25.06 30.10
CA LEU A 504 -8.69 -26.47 30.47
C LEU A 504 -8.40 -26.70 31.97
N ASN A 505 -7.56 -25.86 32.58
CA ASN A 505 -7.10 -26.01 33.96
C ASN A 505 -7.23 -24.69 34.74
N PRO A 506 -8.44 -24.23 35.08
CA PRO A 506 -8.61 -22.96 35.79
C PRO A 506 -8.02 -23.04 37.21
N ALA A 507 -7.20 -22.05 37.58
CA ALA A 507 -6.51 -22.03 38.88
C ALA A 507 -7.41 -21.55 40.01
N ASP A 508 -8.34 -20.64 39.73
CA ASP A 508 -9.21 -20.04 40.75
C ASP A 508 -10.68 -19.85 40.28
N LYS A 509 -11.41 -18.98 40.97
CA LYS A 509 -12.82 -18.67 40.66
C LYS A 509 -12.92 -17.67 39.49
N ILE A 510 -11.99 -16.73 39.39
CA ILE A 510 -11.95 -15.71 38.33
C ILE A 510 -11.69 -16.39 37.00
N ASP A 511 -10.71 -17.30 36.94
CA ASP A 511 -10.44 -18.09 35.74
C ASP A 511 -11.69 -18.84 35.27
N ARG A 512 -12.45 -19.44 36.19
CA ARG A 512 -13.70 -20.13 35.86
C ARG A 512 -14.75 -19.19 35.28
N GLU A 513 -14.99 -18.05 35.92
CA GLU A 513 -15.98 -17.07 35.44
C GLU A 513 -15.61 -16.51 34.06
N VAL A 514 -14.33 -16.21 33.82
CA VAL A 514 -13.82 -15.75 32.51
C VAL A 514 -13.93 -16.85 31.45
N ASN A 515 -13.58 -18.09 31.80
CA ASN A 515 -13.67 -19.23 30.88
C ASN A 515 -15.12 -19.58 30.53
N ASP A 516 -16.05 -19.48 31.48
CA ASP A 516 -17.48 -19.69 31.26
C ASP A 516 -18.04 -18.63 30.29
N GLU A 517 -17.69 -17.35 30.49
CA GLU A 517 -18.08 -16.28 29.55
C GLU A 517 -17.51 -16.51 28.14
N LEU A 518 -16.23 -16.90 28.03
CA LEU A 518 -15.61 -17.19 26.74
C LEU A 518 -16.27 -18.40 26.05
N ARG A 519 -16.58 -19.45 26.82
CA ARG A 519 -17.28 -20.64 26.32
C ARG A 519 -18.65 -20.29 25.76
N GLU A 520 -19.45 -19.53 26.51
CA GLU A 520 -20.77 -19.09 26.07
C GLU A 520 -20.71 -18.28 24.76
N ARG A 521 -19.71 -17.40 24.63
CA ARG A 521 -19.49 -16.62 23.40
C ARG A 521 -19.11 -17.51 22.21
N ILE A 522 -18.18 -18.44 22.39
CA ILE A 522 -17.76 -19.40 21.36
C ILE A 522 -18.95 -20.26 20.92
N GLU A 523 -19.68 -20.86 21.86
CA GLU A 523 -20.83 -21.72 21.56
C GLU A 523 -21.94 -20.95 20.84
N LYS A 524 -22.22 -19.72 21.28
CA LYS A 524 -23.17 -18.83 20.60
C LYS A 524 -22.72 -18.54 19.17
N TRP A 525 -21.45 -18.22 18.96
CA TRP A 525 -20.92 -17.94 17.62
C TRP A 525 -20.96 -19.17 16.72
N ILE A 526 -20.51 -20.33 17.20
CA ILE A 526 -20.55 -21.60 16.45
C ILE A 526 -21.98 -21.92 16.04
N LYS A 527 -22.96 -21.73 16.93
CA LYS A 527 -24.37 -21.93 16.61
C LYS A 527 -24.82 -21.05 15.44
N LEU A 528 -24.58 -19.74 15.51
CA LEU A 528 -24.93 -18.80 14.45
C LEU A 528 -24.22 -19.14 13.13
N TYR A 529 -22.95 -19.55 13.21
CA TYR A 529 -22.17 -19.94 12.05
C TYR A 529 -22.69 -21.23 11.40
N LYS A 530 -23.03 -22.26 12.19
CA LYS A 530 -23.66 -23.50 11.69
C LYS A 530 -25.02 -23.20 11.03
N GLU A 531 -25.84 -22.35 11.64
CA GLU A 531 -27.10 -21.88 11.05
C GLU A 531 -26.86 -21.15 9.72
N ARG A 532 -25.80 -20.33 9.65
CA ARG A 532 -25.43 -19.59 8.44
C ARG A 532 -24.94 -20.50 7.32
N LEU A 533 -24.12 -21.52 7.62
CA LEU A 533 -23.68 -22.53 6.65
C LEU A 533 -24.88 -23.34 6.11
N ALA A 534 -25.84 -23.67 6.97
CA ALA A 534 -27.04 -24.41 6.59
C ALA A 534 -27.94 -23.66 5.59
N LYS A 535 -27.99 -22.32 5.63
CA LYS A 535 -28.75 -21.51 4.66
C LYS A 535 -28.32 -21.73 3.21
N GLU A 536 -27.05 -22.10 2.99
CA GLU A 536 -26.50 -22.38 1.66
C GLU A 536 -26.11 -23.87 1.49
N SER A 537 -26.47 -24.73 2.46
CA SER A 537 -26.14 -26.16 2.48
C SER A 537 -24.64 -26.45 2.29
N ILE A 538 -23.77 -25.61 2.85
CA ILE A 538 -22.31 -25.72 2.70
C ILE A 538 -21.79 -26.91 3.52
N THR A 539 -21.11 -27.85 2.86
CA THR A 539 -20.46 -28.99 3.54
C THR A 539 -19.09 -28.59 4.11
N PRO A 540 -18.51 -29.37 5.04
CA PRO A 540 -17.14 -29.12 5.52
C PRO A 540 -16.10 -29.08 4.39
N GLU A 541 -16.23 -29.95 3.39
CA GLU A 541 -15.33 -30.00 2.21
C GLU A 541 -15.49 -28.75 1.35
N GLU A 542 -16.72 -28.33 1.06
CA GLU A 542 -16.98 -27.09 0.30
C GLU A 542 -16.47 -25.86 1.05
N ARG A 543 -16.70 -25.79 2.37
CA ARG A 543 -16.20 -24.70 3.21
C ARG A 543 -14.68 -24.60 3.12
N LYS A 544 -13.97 -25.73 3.23
CA LYS A 544 -12.51 -25.80 3.06
C LYS A 544 -12.09 -25.36 1.67
N GLU A 545 -12.79 -25.81 0.61
CA GLU A 545 -12.46 -25.44 -0.77
C GLU A 545 -12.57 -23.93 -1.02
N ILE A 546 -13.54 -23.26 -0.41
CA ILE A 546 -13.71 -21.81 -0.51
C ILE A 546 -12.63 -21.10 0.31
N ALA A 547 -12.52 -21.45 1.59
CA ALA A 547 -11.66 -20.77 2.56
C ALA A 547 -10.16 -20.93 2.24
N SER A 548 -9.72 -22.11 1.82
CA SER A 548 -8.31 -22.36 1.47
C SER A 548 -7.78 -21.51 0.31
N LYS A 549 -8.67 -20.97 -0.54
CA LYS A 549 -8.29 -20.06 -1.64
C LYS A 549 -7.99 -18.64 -1.14
N VAL A 550 -8.43 -18.28 0.06
CA VAL A 550 -8.33 -16.92 0.60
C VAL A 550 -7.67 -16.85 1.97
N ASN A 551 -7.49 -17.95 2.69
CA ASN A 551 -6.75 -18.02 3.95
C ASN A 551 -5.29 -18.43 3.71
N PRO A 552 -4.33 -17.48 3.78
CA PRO A 552 -2.93 -17.79 3.52
C PRO A 552 -2.37 -18.69 4.62
N GLN A 553 -1.66 -19.74 4.21
CA GLN A 553 -0.95 -20.65 5.11
C GLN A 553 0.28 -19.96 5.74
N PHE A 554 0.82 -18.95 5.07
CA PHE A 554 1.98 -18.20 5.54
C PHE A 554 1.79 -16.69 5.37
N ILE A 555 2.20 -15.94 6.40
CA ILE A 555 2.32 -14.49 6.39
C ILE A 555 3.64 -14.15 7.10
N PRO A 556 4.51 -13.29 6.52
CA PRO A 556 5.75 -12.91 7.18
C PRO A 556 5.48 -12.04 8.41
N ARG A 557 5.90 -12.51 9.59
CA ARG A 557 5.82 -11.78 10.86
C ARG A 557 7.07 -10.97 11.13
N ASN A 558 6.96 -9.91 11.95
CA ASN A 558 8.09 -9.03 12.26
C ASN A 558 9.30 -9.79 12.81
N TRP A 559 9.09 -10.72 13.73
CA TRP A 559 10.18 -11.52 14.30
C TRP A 559 10.85 -12.44 13.28
N MET A 560 10.13 -12.91 12.24
CA MET A 560 10.70 -13.71 11.16
C MET A 560 11.59 -12.83 10.27
N LEU A 561 11.13 -11.61 9.97
CA LEU A 561 11.92 -10.61 9.27
C LEU A 561 13.21 -10.28 10.04
N ASP A 562 13.14 -10.16 11.37
CA ASP A 562 14.32 -9.90 12.21
C ASP A 562 15.33 -11.06 12.22
N GLU A 563 14.88 -12.31 12.07
CA GLU A 563 15.76 -13.46 11.89
C GLU A 563 16.48 -13.39 10.53
N VAL A 564 15.75 -13.09 9.46
CA VAL A 564 16.30 -12.92 8.10
C VAL A 564 17.29 -11.76 8.04
N ILE A 565 16.94 -10.63 8.65
CA ILE A 565 17.78 -9.42 8.67
C ILE A 565 19.12 -9.73 9.36
N ARG A 566 19.09 -10.41 10.50
CA ARG A 566 20.30 -10.77 11.25
C ARG A 566 21.25 -11.62 10.43
N GLU A 567 20.75 -12.65 9.73
CA GLU A 567 21.58 -13.48 8.83
C GLU A 567 22.29 -12.63 7.78
N VAL A 568 21.54 -11.78 7.06
CA VAL A 568 22.12 -10.96 5.98
C VAL A 568 23.09 -9.91 6.52
N GLU A 569 22.82 -9.32 7.68
CA GLU A 569 23.70 -8.30 8.28
C GLU A 569 25.02 -8.89 8.81
N ASP A 570 24.93 -10.02 9.53
CA ASP A 570 26.07 -10.72 10.12
C ASP A 570 26.99 -11.31 9.05
N SER A 571 26.40 -11.96 8.04
CA SER A 571 27.13 -12.48 6.87
C SER A 571 27.60 -11.38 5.92
N ARG A 572 27.17 -10.12 6.13
CA ARG A 572 27.47 -8.98 5.26
C ARG A 572 26.94 -9.15 3.83
N GLY A 573 25.84 -9.89 3.68
CA GLY A 573 25.22 -10.22 2.40
C GLY A 573 25.88 -11.38 1.66
N GLU A 574 26.75 -12.15 2.32
CA GLU A 574 27.35 -13.37 1.76
C GLU A 574 26.41 -14.59 1.94
N GLU A 575 25.57 -14.57 2.97
CA GLU A 575 24.53 -15.59 3.25
C GLU A 575 23.15 -14.91 3.29
N PHE A 576 22.18 -15.51 2.59
CA PHE A 576 20.82 -14.98 2.46
C PHE A 576 19.78 -16.08 2.14
N ASP A 577 20.05 -17.33 2.56
CA ASP A 577 19.16 -18.46 2.30
C ASP A 577 17.79 -18.27 2.99
N THR A 578 17.78 -17.66 4.19
CA THR A 578 16.54 -17.32 4.89
C THR A 578 15.72 -16.26 4.15
N LEU A 579 16.38 -15.30 3.50
CA LEU A 579 15.73 -14.30 2.65
C LEU A 579 15.09 -14.96 1.42
N MET A 580 15.78 -15.92 0.79
CA MET A 580 15.20 -16.69 -0.30
C MET A 580 13.98 -17.49 0.17
N LYS A 581 14.08 -18.15 1.33
CA LYS A 581 13.00 -18.96 1.89
C LYS A 581 11.76 -18.14 2.21
N ILE A 582 11.90 -17.06 2.98
CA ILE A 582 10.76 -16.21 3.36
C ILE A 582 10.12 -15.55 2.14
N THR A 583 10.91 -15.20 1.11
CA THR A 583 10.38 -14.62 -0.13
C THR A 583 9.53 -15.63 -0.90
N LYS A 584 9.97 -16.90 -1.02
CA LYS A 584 9.18 -17.96 -1.65
C LYS A 584 7.86 -18.19 -0.90
N MET A 585 7.93 -18.31 0.42
CA MET A 585 6.74 -18.54 1.25
C MET A 585 5.75 -17.37 1.16
N SER A 586 6.26 -16.13 1.19
CA SER A 586 5.47 -14.91 1.05
C SER A 586 4.86 -14.75 -0.35
N SER A 587 5.56 -15.17 -1.40
CA SER A 587 5.10 -15.05 -2.79
C SER A 587 4.01 -16.07 -3.15
N TYR A 588 3.98 -17.20 -2.44
CA TYR A 588 3.05 -18.32 -2.66
C TYR A 588 2.36 -18.73 -1.36
N PRO A 589 1.67 -17.81 -0.65
CA PRO A 589 1.24 -18.06 0.72
C PRO A 589 0.13 -19.12 0.83
N TYR A 590 -0.49 -19.51 -0.28
CA TYR A 590 -1.53 -20.53 -0.35
C TYR A 590 -1.05 -21.91 -0.83
N ASP A 591 0.20 -22.01 -1.30
CA ASP A 591 0.70 -23.21 -2.00
C ASP A 591 2.06 -23.66 -1.46
N PRO A 592 2.09 -24.48 -0.39
CA PRO A 592 3.31 -24.98 0.21
C PRO A 592 4.21 -25.77 -0.75
N SER A 593 3.65 -26.34 -1.83
CA SER A 593 4.44 -27.09 -2.83
C SER A 593 5.44 -26.20 -3.58
N LYS A 594 5.26 -24.88 -3.54
CA LYS A 594 6.14 -23.89 -4.16
C LYS A 594 7.21 -23.32 -3.22
N TRP A 595 7.25 -23.74 -1.95
CA TRP A 595 8.19 -23.21 -0.96
C TRP A 595 9.57 -23.87 -1.01
N GLY A 596 9.71 -24.95 -1.78
CA GLY A 596 10.95 -25.72 -1.92
C GLY A 596 11.23 -26.64 -0.75
N ASP A 597 12.23 -27.52 -0.93
CA ASP A 597 12.67 -28.51 0.07
C ASP A 597 13.82 -27.99 0.95
N ASP A 598 14.31 -26.78 0.67
CA ASP A 598 15.30 -26.06 1.46
C ASP A 598 14.71 -25.56 2.80
N LEU A 599 15.54 -25.58 3.86
CA LEU A 599 15.24 -25.00 5.18
C LEU A 599 13.91 -25.47 5.81
N LYS A 600 13.60 -26.78 5.75
CA LYS A 600 12.33 -27.34 6.27
C LYS A 600 12.13 -27.18 7.77
N GLU A 601 13.17 -27.36 8.58
CA GLU A 601 13.08 -27.13 10.03
C GLU A 601 12.71 -25.67 10.35
N LEU A 602 13.26 -24.72 9.58
CA LEU A 602 12.92 -23.30 9.72
C LEU A 602 11.49 -23.00 9.25
N GLU A 603 11.07 -23.61 8.15
CA GLU A 603 9.68 -23.55 7.66
C GLU A 603 8.70 -24.01 8.74
N GLU A 604 8.95 -25.17 9.35
CA GLU A 604 8.11 -25.73 10.42
C GLU A 604 8.07 -24.79 11.63
N LYS A 605 9.23 -24.28 12.07
CA LYS A 605 9.32 -23.29 13.16
C LYS A 605 8.49 -22.03 12.87
N TRP A 606 8.58 -21.49 11.64
CA TRP A 606 7.82 -20.30 11.24
C TRP A 606 6.31 -20.56 11.18
N LEU A 607 5.88 -21.72 10.67
CA LEU A 607 4.45 -22.07 10.61
C LEU A 607 3.86 -22.34 12.00
N ALA A 608 4.63 -22.95 12.90
CA ALA A 608 4.20 -23.25 14.25
C ALA A 608 4.19 -22.02 15.18
N ASN A 609 4.70 -20.87 14.72
CA ASN A 609 4.89 -19.66 15.52
C ASN A 609 5.63 -19.96 16.85
N GLU A 610 6.68 -20.80 16.81
CA GLU A 610 7.46 -21.23 17.99
C GLU A 610 8.39 -20.11 18.50
N VAL A 611 7.79 -19.05 19.04
CA VAL A 611 8.49 -17.90 19.64
C VAL A 611 7.82 -17.49 20.95
N SER A 612 8.57 -16.78 21.80
CA SER A 612 8.01 -16.17 23.01
C SER A 612 6.96 -15.12 22.65
N GLU A 613 5.89 -15.00 23.44
CA GLU A 613 4.82 -14.02 23.21
C GLU A 613 5.35 -12.57 23.14
N GLU A 614 6.46 -12.26 23.81
CA GLU A 614 7.13 -10.95 23.74
C GLU A 614 7.56 -10.53 22.32
N LYS A 615 7.65 -11.48 21.40
CA LYS A 615 7.96 -11.23 19.98
C LYS A 615 6.72 -10.99 19.11
N PHE A 616 5.52 -11.20 19.64
CA PHE A 616 4.29 -10.87 18.95
C PHE A 616 3.97 -9.39 19.09
N MET A 617 3.32 -8.84 18.05
CA MET A 617 2.85 -7.46 18.01
C MET A 617 3.98 -6.44 18.24
N THR A 618 5.22 -6.79 17.90
CA THR A 618 6.36 -5.86 18.06
C THR A 618 6.18 -4.65 17.16
N GLN A 619 6.38 -3.48 17.74
CA GLN A 619 6.42 -2.22 17.02
C GLN A 619 7.81 -2.01 16.42
N CYS A 620 7.87 -1.22 15.36
CA CYS A 620 9.10 -0.79 14.72
C CYS A 620 9.06 0.73 14.56
N SER A 621 10.23 1.36 14.54
CA SER A 621 10.31 2.78 14.19
C SER A 621 10.35 3.01 12.69
N CYS A 622 9.90 4.19 12.29
CA CYS A 622 10.09 4.73 10.95
C CYS A 622 11.57 5.00 10.61
N SER A 623 12.49 4.82 11.57
CA SER A 623 13.90 5.14 11.40
C SER A 623 14.49 4.36 10.23
N SER A 624 14.61 5.06 9.12
CA SER A 624 14.92 4.53 7.80
C SER A 624 16.17 5.16 7.27
#